data_AF-A0ABD2ZA23-F1
#
_entry.id   AF-A0ABD2ZA23-F1
#
_cell.length_a   1.000
_cell.length_b   1.000
_cell.length_c   1.000
_cell.angle_alpha   90.00
_cell.angle_beta   90.00
_cell.angle_gamma   90.00
#
_symmetry.space_group_name_H-M   'P 1'
#
loop_
_entity.id
_entity.type
_entity.pdbx_description
1 polymer ?
#
loop_
_entity_poly.entity_id
_entity_poly.type
_entity_poly.pdbx_seq_one_letter_code
_entity_poly.pdbx_strand_id
1 'polypeptide(L)'
;MNDDQILPVDVVFEILSRLPVKTLIRFTLVCKSWSSLIRNPEFLAARQRYTGLSRCNEKRLFLYIKGNSYALISDEHAHEQLTGTFPAGLFCSEILGRSCNGLVCLKMTYNKAKTGIFLWNPLIQKFKALDTFPYMYTYDDDDCFLYGLGYHEPCKDHRVVRVSFTEKSKKNKVDIYSMSTDSWRTVEGARVPRRFGKQLYPSGLYLNGAVHWLTKKRVEDYLEFLKSIVSFNFIEETFHDMVLPSELQADIDFVVDINEFKGSLAILIAEDFSGGPFYLWVMNENGVAESWTKTILMVPVEFSKWPQVFMKDGMILVKKRCNRENNPLVLYDLKDGKSKKIGNLELGHPELIVDFTESLVLLDKEDGWFDTPNLLHLFEPCLRFV
;
A
#
# COMPACT_ATOMS: atom_id res chain seq x y z
N MET A 1 7.88 -50.35 22.38
CA MET A 1 7.12 -49.40 21.53
C MET A 1 6.74 -48.27 22.45
N ASN A 2 7.11 -47.03 22.14
CA ASN A 2 6.52 -45.87 22.78
C ASN A 2 5.47 -45.34 21.82
N ASP A 3 4.28 -45.03 22.33
CA ASP A 3 3.32 -44.22 21.60
C ASP A 3 3.82 -42.77 21.66
N ASP A 4 4.39 -42.28 20.56
CA ASP A 4 4.77 -40.87 20.43
C ASP A 4 3.51 -40.01 20.60
N GLN A 5 3.54 -39.06 21.53
CA GLN A 5 2.42 -38.15 21.79
C GLN A 5 2.27 -37.13 20.66
N ILE A 6 1.67 -37.57 19.55
CA ILE A 6 1.28 -36.72 18.43
C ILE A 6 0.18 -35.77 18.93
N LEU A 7 0.49 -34.47 18.97
CA LEU A 7 -0.49 -33.43 19.30
C LEU A 7 -1.64 -33.46 18.27
N PRO A 8 -2.92 -33.31 18.69
CA PRO A 8 -4.05 -33.21 17.77
C PRO A 8 -3.87 -32.08 16.75
N VAL A 9 -4.37 -32.30 15.53
CA VAL A 9 -4.19 -31.35 14.41
C VAL A 9 -4.71 -29.95 14.77
N ASP A 10 -5.81 -29.85 15.51
CA ASP A 10 -6.41 -28.58 15.93
C ASP A 10 -5.53 -27.82 16.93
N VAL A 11 -4.83 -28.54 17.83
CA VAL A 11 -3.87 -27.96 18.77
C VAL A 11 -2.62 -27.48 18.03
N VAL A 12 -2.16 -28.24 17.02
CA VAL A 12 -1.07 -27.79 16.13
C VAL A 12 -1.51 -26.55 15.33
N PHE A 13 -2.74 -26.53 14.81
CA PHE A 13 -3.31 -25.38 14.09
C PHE A 13 -3.33 -24.13 14.98
N GLU A 14 -3.82 -24.22 16.22
CA GLU A 14 -3.87 -23.10 17.18
C GLU A 14 -2.47 -22.60 17.56
N ILE A 15 -1.52 -23.51 17.83
CA ILE A 15 -0.12 -23.15 18.12
C ILE A 15 0.50 -22.41 16.93
N LEU A 16 0.39 -22.98 15.72
CA LEU A 16 0.95 -22.37 14.52
C LEU A 16 0.26 -21.04 14.17
N SER A 17 -1.05 -20.91 14.35
CA SER A 17 -1.78 -19.68 14.01
C SER A 17 -1.29 -18.46 14.80
N ARG A 18 -0.63 -18.66 15.95
CA ARG A 18 -0.08 -17.61 16.83
C ARG A 18 1.40 -17.26 16.61
N LEU A 19 2.16 -18.04 15.84
CA LEU A 19 3.61 -17.78 15.62
C LEU A 19 3.85 -16.55 14.71
N PRO A 20 5.04 -15.93 14.69
CA PRO A 20 5.41 -14.92 13.69
C PRO A 20 5.41 -15.48 12.25
N VAL A 21 5.18 -14.64 11.23
CA VAL A 21 5.05 -15.14 9.83
C VAL A 21 6.38 -15.72 9.34
N LYS A 22 7.51 -15.08 9.67
CA LYS A 22 8.86 -15.61 9.38
C LYS A 22 9.08 -17.02 9.95
N THR A 23 8.52 -17.32 11.12
CA THR A 23 8.60 -18.65 11.74
C THR A 23 7.77 -19.67 10.97
N LEU A 24 6.55 -19.30 10.55
CA LEU A 24 5.69 -20.19 9.76
C LEU A 24 6.27 -20.51 8.38
N ILE A 25 6.86 -19.53 7.69
CA ILE A 25 7.56 -19.76 6.41
C ILE A 25 8.67 -20.81 6.61
N ARG A 26 9.50 -20.67 7.65
CA ARG A 26 10.53 -21.68 8.01
C ARG A 26 9.91 -23.04 8.34
N PHE A 27 8.78 -23.08 9.03
CA PHE A 27 8.11 -24.32 9.42
C PHE A 27 7.51 -25.08 8.24
N THR A 28 7.24 -24.42 7.10
CA THR A 28 6.88 -25.13 5.84
C THR A 28 7.99 -26.03 5.30
N LEU A 29 9.23 -25.86 5.77
CA LEU A 29 10.40 -26.66 5.39
C LEU A 29 10.69 -27.83 6.36
N VAL A 30 10.01 -27.89 7.51
CA VAL A 30 10.29 -28.87 8.58
C VAL A 30 9.68 -30.24 8.26
N CYS A 31 8.41 -30.29 7.87
CA CYS A 31 7.77 -31.54 7.45
C CYS A 31 6.58 -31.29 6.51
N LYS A 32 6.20 -32.31 5.72
CA LYS A 32 5.09 -32.23 4.76
C LYS A 32 3.76 -31.85 5.43
N SER A 33 3.48 -32.37 6.63
CA SER A 33 2.24 -32.11 7.36
C SER A 33 2.10 -30.64 7.76
N TRP A 34 3.17 -30.03 8.30
CA TRP A 34 3.19 -28.60 8.63
C TRP A 34 3.18 -27.73 7.36
N SER A 35 3.90 -28.12 6.30
CA SER A 35 3.85 -27.42 5.02
C SER A 35 2.43 -27.37 4.44
N SER A 36 1.73 -28.51 4.44
CA SER A 36 0.33 -28.62 4.00
C SER A 36 -0.62 -27.81 4.89
N LEU A 37 -0.48 -27.90 6.22
CA LEU A 37 -1.34 -27.18 7.15
C LEU A 37 -1.18 -25.66 7.05
N ILE A 38 0.05 -25.15 6.94
CA ILE A 38 0.35 -23.71 6.84
C ILE A 38 -0.07 -23.15 5.47
N ARG A 39 -0.06 -23.99 4.41
CA ARG A 39 -0.53 -23.64 3.05
C ARG A 39 -2.05 -23.79 2.86
N ASN A 40 -2.77 -24.36 3.83
CA ASN A 40 -4.22 -24.55 3.73
C ASN A 40 -4.95 -23.18 3.70
N PRO A 41 -5.81 -22.89 2.71
CA PRO A 41 -6.59 -21.64 2.65
C PRO A 41 -7.38 -21.30 3.92
N GLU A 42 -7.85 -22.29 4.67
CA GLU A 42 -8.54 -22.10 5.96
C GLU A 42 -7.59 -21.62 7.06
N PHE A 43 -6.37 -22.17 7.11
CA PHE A 43 -5.32 -21.69 8.03
C PHE A 43 -4.91 -20.25 7.69
N LEU A 44 -4.74 -19.94 6.41
CA LEU A 44 -4.42 -18.60 5.93
C LEU A 44 -5.52 -17.59 6.31
N ALA A 45 -6.79 -17.93 6.06
CA ALA A 45 -7.93 -17.07 6.42
C ALA A 45 -8.14 -16.93 7.94
N ALA A 46 -7.99 -18.01 8.71
CA ALA A 46 -8.07 -17.97 10.17
C ALA A 46 -6.96 -17.10 10.77
N ARG A 47 -5.73 -17.23 10.27
CA ARG A 47 -4.60 -16.41 10.70
C ARG A 47 -4.79 -14.94 10.33
N GLN A 48 -5.26 -14.63 9.13
CA GLN A 48 -5.52 -13.23 8.70
C GLN A 48 -6.55 -12.53 9.60
N ARG A 49 -7.55 -13.29 10.10
CA ARG A 49 -8.48 -12.82 11.14
C ARG A 49 -7.80 -12.63 12.49
N TYR A 50 -6.93 -13.57 12.89
CA TYR A 50 -6.18 -13.48 14.14
C TYR A 50 -5.29 -12.22 14.19
N THR A 51 -4.55 -11.91 13.13
CA THR A 51 -3.75 -10.66 13.05
C THR A 51 -4.64 -9.42 13.00
N GLY A 52 -5.76 -9.44 12.26
CA GLY A 52 -6.72 -8.32 12.26
C GLY A 52 -7.32 -7.99 13.64
N LEU A 53 -7.44 -8.99 14.51
CA LEU A 53 -7.95 -8.86 15.89
C LEU A 53 -6.85 -8.56 16.93
N SER A 54 -5.59 -8.94 16.68
CA SER A 54 -4.46 -8.86 17.64
C SER A 54 -3.88 -7.46 17.79
N ARG A 55 -4.73 -6.46 18.06
CA ARG A 55 -4.41 -5.02 18.07
C ARG A 55 -3.46 -4.53 19.19
N CYS A 56 -2.66 -5.40 19.81
CA CYS A 56 -1.75 -5.04 20.90
C CYS A 56 -0.34 -5.64 20.70
N ASN A 57 0.68 -4.78 20.77
CA ASN A 57 2.11 -5.11 20.70
C ASN A 57 2.58 -5.83 19.42
N GLU A 58 1.99 -5.55 18.27
CA GLU A 58 2.57 -5.98 16.98
C GLU A 58 3.79 -5.14 16.59
N LYS A 59 4.91 -5.82 16.32
CA LYS A 59 6.17 -5.33 15.74
C LYS A 59 5.88 -4.55 14.44
N ARG A 60 6.13 -3.24 14.39
CA ARG A 60 5.89 -2.45 13.16
C ARG A 60 6.94 -2.80 12.13
N LEU A 61 6.52 -2.91 10.87
CA LEU A 61 7.40 -3.08 9.73
C LEU A 61 7.20 -1.96 8.71
N PHE A 62 8.31 -1.53 8.13
CA PHE A 62 8.36 -0.55 7.05
C PHE A 62 9.00 -1.20 5.83
N LEU A 63 8.31 -1.16 4.70
CA LEU A 63 8.88 -1.52 3.41
C LEU A 63 9.51 -0.26 2.81
N TYR A 64 10.83 -0.29 2.66
CA TYR A 64 11.64 0.74 2.02
C TYR A 64 12.07 0.26 0.63
N ILE A 65 11.95 1.12 -0.39
CA ILE A 65 12.38 0.85 -1.76
C ILE A 65 13.13 2.06 -2.34
N LYS A 66 14.29 1.82 -2.96
CA LYS A 66 15.14 2.81 -3.63
C LYS A 66 15.65 2.23 -4.93
N GLY A 67 15.02 2.62 -6.05
CA GLY A 67 15.35 2.13 -7.38
C GLY A 67 15.15 0.61 -7.50
N ASN A 68 16.25 -0.12 -7.68
CA ASN A 68 16.24 -1.59 -7.76
C ASN A 68 16.44 -2.29 -6.40
N SER A 69 16.69 -1.57 -5.30
CA SER A 69 16.95 -2.13 -3.97
C SER A 69 15.77 -1.96 -3.02
N TYR A 70 15.56 -2.93 -2.12
CA TYR A 70 14.53 -2.87 -1.09
C TYR A 70 15.01 -3.39 0.27
N ALA A 71 14.33 -2.96 1.33
CA ALA A 71 14.53 -3.43 2.70
C ALA A 71 13.20 -3.47 3.46
N LEU A 72 12.94 -4.53 4.22
CA LEU A 72 11.85 -4.63 5.18
C LEU A 72 12.42 -4.55 6.60
N ILE A 73 12.03 -3.51 7.34
CA ILE A 73 12.73 -3.03 8.54
C ILE A 73 11.76 -2.94 9.72
N SER A 74 12.21 -3.39 10.90
CA SER A 74 11.43 -3.36 12.13
C SER A 74 11.75 -2.16 13.03
N ASP A 75 10.73 -1.64 13.72
CA ASP A 75 10.89 -0.65 14.79
C ASP A 75 11.56 -1.22 16.06
N GLU A 76 11.25 -2.46 16.46
CA GLU A 76 11.94 -3.18 17.52
C GLU A 76 13.40 -3.51 17.15
N HIS A 77 13.55 -4.20 16.03
CA HIS A 77 14.73 -4.97 15.67
C HIS A 77 15.35 -4.40 14.38
N ALA A 78 15.85 -3.17 14.44
CA ALA A 78 16.39 -2.46 13.27
C ALA A 78 17.64 -3.11 12.63
N HIS A 79 18.18 -4.17 13.24
CA HIS A 79 19.24 -5.03 12.71
C HIS A 79 18.70 -6.27 11.96
N GLU A 80 17.46 -6.71 12.21
CA GLU A 80 16.81 -7.82 11.49
C GLU A 80 16.16 -7.35 10.17
N GLN A 81 16.96 -6.77 9.28
CA GLN A 81 16.47 -6.30 7.99
C GLN A 81 16.38 -7.46 6.99
N LEU A 82 15.24 -7.62 6.31
CA LEU A 82 15.19 -8.43 5.09
C LEU A 82 15.51 -7.49 3.92
N THR A 83 16.73 -7.55 3.41
CA THR A 83 17.18 -6.78 2.25
C THR A 83 17.17 -7.61 0.98
N GLY A 84 17.06 -6.95 -0.17
CA GLY A 84 17.15 -7.60 -1.47
C GLY A 84 17.20 -6.60 -2.62
N THR A 85 17.35 -7.12 -3.83
CA THR A 85 17.25 -6.33 -5.07
C THR A 85 16.26 -6.98 -6.03
N PHE A 86 15.53 -6.15 -6.77
CA PHE A 86 14.87 -6.57 -8.00
C PHE A 86 15.92 -6.91 -9.06
N PRO A 87 15.57 -7.70 -10.10
CA PRO A 87 16.53 -8.07 -11.15
C PRO A 87 17.13 -6.88 -11.91
N ALA A 88 18.27 -7.12 -12.56
CA ALA A 88 19.00 -6.11 -13.30
C ALA A 88 18.12 -5.42 -14.36
N GLY A 89 18.18 -4.08 -14.42
CA GLY A 89 17.36 -3.25 -15.32
C GLY A 89 15.96 -2.93 -14.81
N LEU A 90 15.44 -3.65 -13.80
CA LEU A 90 14.13 -3.40 -13.20
C LEU A 90 14.24 -2.52 -11.95
N PHE A 91 13.43 -1.47 -11.87
CA PHE A 91 13.32 -0.62 -10.68
C PHE A 91 11.86 -0.34 -10.33
N CYS A 92 11.57 -0.10 -9.05
CA CYS A 92 10.27 0.40 -8.64
C CYS A 92 10.20 1.92 -8.92
N SER A 93 9.14 2.35 -9.59
CA SER A 93 8.85 3.77 -9.84
C SER A 93 7.80 4.35 -8.90
N GLU A 94 6.88 3.51 -8.39
CA GLU A 94 5.72 3.98 -7.61
C GLU A 94 5.13 2.83 -6.75
N ILE A 95 4.64 3.13 -5.55
CA ILE A 95 3.80 2.21 -4.76
C ILE A 95 2.34 2.64 -4.92
N LEU A 96 1.55 1.80 -5.60
CA LEU A 96 0.18 2.06 -6.06
C LEU A 96 -0.89 1.75 -5.01
N GLY A 97 -0.66 2.20 -3.78
CA GLY A 97 -1.56 2.11 -2.63
C GLY A 97 -0.77 1.98 -1.33
N ARG A 98 -1.48 1.71 -0.24
CA ARG A 98 -0.86 1.16 0.99
C ARG A 98 -0.66 -0.35 0.86
N SER A 99 -0.01 -0.96 1.86
CA SER A 99 -0.05 -2.42 1.97
C SER A 99 -1.47 -2.88 2.35
N CYS A 100 -1.96 -3.94 1.73
CA CYS A 100 -3.24 -4.56 2.05
C CYS A 100 -3.00 -6.03 2.37
N ASN A 101 -3.18 -6.43 3.63
CA ASN A 101 -2.96 -7.81 4.09
C ASN A 101 -1.57 -8.37 3.67
N GLY A 102 -0.51 -7.57 3.75
CA GLY A 102 0.86 -7.96 3.37
C GLY A 102 1.14 -8.07 1.86
N LEU A 103 0.18 -7.71 0.99
CA LEU A 103 0.46 -7.36 -0.40
C LEU A 103 0.77 -5.88 -0.53
N VAL A 104 1.67 -5.52 -1.45
CA VAL A 104 1.81 -4.16 -1.98
C VAL A 104 1.62 -4.18 -3.49
N CYS A 105 1.04 -3.13 -4.05
CA CYS A 105 0.94 -2.92 -5.50
C CYS A 105 2.09 -2.00 -5.95
N LEU A 106 2.89 -2.44 -6.91
CA LEU A 106 4.05 -1.72 -7.44
C LEU A 106 3.85 -1.37 -8.92
N LYS A 107 4.23 -0.15 -9.29
CA LYS A 107 4.54 0.21 -10.68
C LYS A 107 6.04 0.07 -10.87
N MET A 108 6.45 -0.96 -11.60
CA MET A 108 7.87 -1.16 -11.90
C MET A 108 8.18 -0.62 -13.31
N THR A 109 9.43 -0.30 -13.56
CA THR A 109 9.90 0.17 -14.86
C THR A 109 11.18 -0.59 -15.24
N TYR A 110 11.21 -1.15 -16.45
CA TYR A 110 12.36 -1.86 -16.99
C TYR A 110 13.11 -1.00 -18.02
N ASN A 111 14.44 -0.88 -17.85
CA ASN A 111 15.36 -0.11 -18.70
C ASN A 111 14.88 1.32 -19.05
N LYS A 112 14.14 1.96 -18.13
CA LYS A 112 13.52 3.30 -18.27
C LYS A 112 12.51 3.45 -19.42
N ALA A 113 12.09 2.35 -20.07
CA ALA A 113 11.28 2.40 -21.29
C ALA A 113 10.01 1.54 -21.24
N LYS A 114 9.93 0.53 -20.36
CA LYS A 114 8.84 -0.46 -20.33
C LYS A 114 8.13 -0.54 -18.99
N THR A 115 6.79 -0.53 -19.04
CA THR A 115 5.81 -0.73 -17.91
C THR A 115 4.10 -3.19 -17.43
N GLY A 116 3.93 -4.10 -16.42
CA GLY A 116 4.46 -4.41 -15.08
C GLY A 116 3.90 -3.53 -13.97
N ILE A 117 2.57 -3.49 -13.89
CA ILE A 117 1.91 -3.38 -12.58
C ILE A 117 2.04 -4.76 -11.92
N PHE A 118 2.54 -4.80 -10.69
CA PHE A 118 2.76 -6.04 -9.95
C PHE A 118 2.12 -5.99 -8.56
N LEU A 119 1.51 -7.09 -8.12
CA LEU A 119 1.34 -7.38 -6.70
C LEU A 119 2.58 -8.12 -6.19
N TRP A 120 2.98 -7.84 -4.95
CA TRP A 120 4.14 -8.45 -4.31
C TRP A 120 3.89 -8.69 -2.83
N ASN A 121 4.33 -9.85 -2.33
CA ASN A 121 4.54 -10.06 -0.89
C ASN A 121 6.06 -10.02 -0.59
N PRO A 122 6.60 -8.91 -0.03
CA PRO A 122 8.01 -8.76 0.32
C PRO A 122 8.57 -9.85 1.25
N LEU A 123 7.72 -10.46 2.08
CA LEU A 123 8.13 -11.42 3.10
C LEU A 123 8.26 -12.85 2.56
N ILE A 124 7.48 -13.18 1.53
CA ILE A 124 7.56 -14.45 0.77
C ILE A 124 8.47 -14.30 -0.46
N GLN A 125 8.66 -13.07 -0.94
CA GLN A 125 9.36 -12.71 -2.19
C GLN A 125 8.66 -13.16 -3.49
N LYS A 126 7.40 -13.61 -3.41
CA LYS A 126 6.56 -13.93 -4.58
C LYS A 126 5.86 -12.70 -5.16
N PHE A 127 5.90 -12.60 -6.49
CA PHE A 127 5.27 -11.55 -7.29
C PHE A 127 4.14 -12.10 -8.16
N LYS A 128 3.23 -11.20 -8.56
CA LYS A 128 2.22 -11.43 -9.59
C LYS A 128 2.16 -10.23 -10.51
N ALA A 129 2.50 -10.42 -11.79
CA ALA A 129 2.22 -9.42 -12.82
C ALA A 129 0.70 -9.31 -13.03
N LEU A 130 0.18 -8.09 -13.07
CA LEU A 130 -1.20 -7.78 -13.47
C LEU A 130 -1.26 -7.34 -14.94
N ASP A 131 -0.21 -6.67 -15.40
CA ASP A 131 -0.01 -6.22 -16.78
C ASP A 131 1.45 -6.51 -17.17
N THR A 132 1.74 -6.78 -18.45
CA THR A 132 3.11 -7.07 -18.94
C THR A 132 3.48 -6.18 -20.14
N PHE A 133 4.65 -5.50 -20.07
CA PHE A 133 4.99 -4.42 -21.00
C PHE A 133 5.49 -4.96 -22.35
N PRO A 134 4.75 -4.65 -23.43
CA PRO A 134 5.00 -3.34 -24.03
C PRO A 134 3.74 -2.50 -24.26
N TYR A 135 3.25 -1.81 -23.23
CA TYR A 135 2.78 -0.45 -23.47
C TYR A 135 3.99 0.37 -23.92
N MET A 136 4.05 0.70 -25.21
CA MET A 136 4.69 1.94 -25.63
C MET A 136 3.86 3.09 -25.10
N TYR A 137 4.52 4.22 -24.78
CA TYR A 137 3.85 5.51 -24.84
C TYR A 137 3.64 5.90 -26.31
N THR A 138 2.69 5.23 -26.97
CA THR A 138 1.98 5.86 -28.09
C THR A 138 1.17 7.00 -27.47
N TYR A 139 1.32 8.21 -28.01
CA TYR A 139 0.81 9.47 -27.44
C TYR A 139 -0.75 9.61 -27.46
N ASP A 140 -1.49 8.49 -27.61
CA ASP A 140 -2.89 8.44 -28.08
C ASP A 140 -3.86 7.57 -27.25
N ASP A 141 -3.44 6.86 -26.18
CA ASP A 141 -4.32 5.98 -25.39
C ASP A 141 -4.06 5.96 -23.87
N ASP A 142 -5.15 5.91 -23.09
CA ASP A 142 -5.29 5.42 -21.71
C ASP A 142 -4.21 5.77 -20.66
N ASP A 143 -4.08 7.07 -20.37
CA ASP A 143 -3.35 7.53 -19.18
C ASP A 143 -4.11 7.05 -17.91
N CYS A 144 -3.51 6.10 -17.18
CA CYS A 144 -4.04 5.57 -15.92
C CYS A 144 -3.70 6.49 -14.75
N PHE A 145 -4.71 7.12 -14.13
CA PHE A 145 -4.52 8.22 -13.20
C PHE A 145 -5.01 7.94 -11.76
N LEU A 146 -5.68 6.80 -11.50
CA LEU A 146 -5.92 6.27 -10.15
C LEU A 146 -5.64 4.75 -10.12
N TYR A 147 -5.05 4.29 -9.02
CA TYR A 147 -4.88 2.88 -8.68
C TYR A 147 -5.20 2.63 -7.20
N GLY A 148 -5.78 1.48 -6.90
CA GLY A 148 -6.18 1.10 -5.54
C GLY A 148 -6.17 -0.41 -5.32
N LEU A 149 -5.29 -0.88 -4.44
CA LEU A 149 -5.30 -2.24 -3.90
C LEU A 149 -6.20 -2.32 -2.66
N GLY A 150 -7.11 -3.31 -2.62
CA GLY A 150 -7.93 -3.60 -1.46
C GLY A 150 -8.39 -5.07 -1.39
N TYR A 151 -9.36 -5.34 -0.52
CA TYR A 151 -9.84 -6.70 -0.23
C TYR A 151 -11.37 -6.79 -0.26
N HIS A 152 -11.92 -7.58 -1.16
CA HIS A 152 -13.36 -7.83 -1.23
C HIS A 152 -13.74 -8.96 -0.27
N GLU A 153 -13.97 -8.58 1.00
CA GLU A 153 -14.31 -9.48 2.11
C GLU A 153 -15.38 -10.55 1.76
N PRO A 154 -16.49 -10.25 1.06
CA PRO A 154 -17.51 -11.26 0.73
C PRO A 154 -17.00 -12.40 -0.16
N CYS A 155 -16.01 -12.15 -1.02
CA CYS A 155 -15.36 -13.19 -1.84
C CYS A 155 -13.99 -13.63 -1.28
N LYS A 156 -13.53 -13.04 -0.17
CA LYS A 156 -12.16 -13.21 0.37
C LYS A 156 -11.05 -12.92 -0.66
N ASP A 157 -11.32 -11.99 -1.57
CA ASP A 157 -10.59 -11.77 -2.82
C ASP A 157 -9.79 -10.47 -2.79
N HIS A 158 -8.47 -10.51 -3.01
CA HIS A 158 -7.68 -9.30 -3.22
C HIS A 158 -7.97 -8.71 -4.59
N ARG A 159 -8.25 -7.41 -4.63
CA ARG A 159 -8.62 -6.71 -5.86
C ARG A 159 -7.79 -5.46 -6.06
N VAL A 160 -7.49 -5.16 -7.33
CA VAL A 160 -6.92 -3.87 -7.73
C VAL A 160 -7.91 -3.19 -8.65
N VAL A 161 -8.38 -2.01 -8.28
CA VAL A 161 -9.10 -1.11 -9.19
C VAL A 161 -8.11 -0.14 -9.83
N ARG A 162 -8.25 0.10 -11.13
CA ARG A 162 -7.58 1.18 -11.86
C ARG A 162 -8.60 2.03 -12.60
N VAL A 163 -8.30 3.32 -12.75
CA VAL A 163 -9.09 4.25 -13.56
C VAL A 163 -8.17 4.90 -14.61
N SER A 164 -8.53 4.77 -15.89
CA SER A 164 -7.86 5.40 -17.03
C SER A 164 -8.77 6.42 -17.72
N PHE A 165 -8.19 7.37 -18.44
CA PHE A 165 -8.92 8.27 -19.32
C PHE A 165 -8.61 7.96 -20.79
N THR A 166 -9.62 7.56 -21.55
CA THR A 166 -9.49 7.26 -22.97
C THR A 166 -9.80 8.49 -23.81
N GLU A 167 -8.79 9.16 -24.37
CA GLU A 167 -9.00 10.35 -25.24
C GLU A 167 -9.95 10.08 -26.42
N LYS A 168 -9.87 8.88 -27.02
CA LYS A 168 -10.74 8.47 -28.15
C LYS A 168 -12.22 8.42 -27.80
N SER A 169 -12.58 8.03 -26.57
CA SER A 169 -13.98 7.95 -26.11
C SER A 169 -14.41 9.16 -25.26
N LYS A 170 -13.43 9.94 -24.79
CA LYS A 170 -13.55 11.05 -23.83
C LYS A 170 -14.26 10.67 -22.53
N LYS A 171 -14.10 9.41 -22.11
CA LYS A 171 -14.67 8.82 -20.90
C LYS A 171 -13.57 8.24 -20.01
N ASN A 172 -13.87 8.17 -18.72
CA ASN A 172 -13.11 7.35 -17.79
C ASN A 172 -13.48 5.87 -18.00
N LYS A 173 -12.49 4.99 -18.01
CA LYS A 173 -12.65 3.54 -17.95
C LYS A 173 -12.24 3.04 -16.57
N VAL A 174 -12.93 2.03 -16.05
CA VAL A 174 -12.68 1.45 -14.73
C VAL A 174 -12.50 -0.05 -14.90
N ASP A 175 -11.32 -0.56 -14.58
CA ASP A 175 -11.04 -2.00 -14.58
C ASP A 175 -10.78 -2.48 -13.14
N ILE A 176 -11.26 -3.68 -12.82
CA ILE A 176 -10.99 -4.40 -11.59
C ILE A 176 -10.23 -5.69 -11.93
N TYR A 177 -9.03 -5.85 -11.39
CA TYR A 177 -8.35 -7.13 -11.30
C TYR A 177 -8.86 -7.90 -10.08
N SER A 178 -9.08 -9.21 -10.24
CA SER A 178 -9.47 -10.13 -9.16
C SER A 178 -8.44 -11.24 -9.03
N MET A 179 -7.81 -11.34 -7.85
CA MET A 179 -6.73 -12.29 -7.59
C MET A 179 -7.18 -13.76 -7.58
N SER A 180 -8.46 -14.01 -7.24
CA SER A 180 -9.07 -15.34 -7.28
C SER A 180 -9.41 -15.84 -8.69
N THR A 181 -9.59 -14.94 -9.66
CA THR A 181 -9.89 -15.31 -11.07
C THR A 181 -8.71 -15.10 -12.03
N ASP A 182 -7.63 -14.48 -11.55
CA ASP A 182 -6.43 -14.13 -12.34
C ASP A 182 -6.78 -13.31 -13.60
N SER A 183 -7.70 -12.35 -13.46
CA SER A 183 -8.25 -11.61 -14.60
C SER A 183 -8.61 -10.17 -14.27
N TRP A 184 -8.50 -9.30 -15.28
CA TRP A 184 -9.12 -7.98 -15.31
C TRP A 184 -10.52 -8.06 -15.93
N ARG A 185 -11.46 -7.28 -15.40
CA ARG A 185 -12.74 -6.97 -16.05
C ARG A 185 -13.05 -5.49 -15.97
N THR A 186 -13.73 -4.95 -16.97
CA THR A 186 -14.23 -3.57 -16.96
C THR A 186 -15.54 -3.48 -16.18
N VAL A 187 -15.75 -2.38 -15.46
CA VAL A 187 -17.00 -2.07 -14.74
C VAL A 187 -17.90 -1.26 -15.68
N GLU A 188 -18.80 -1.94 -16.36
CA GLU A 188 -19.68 -1.31 -17.36
C GLU A 188 -20.61 -0.27 -16.74
N GLY A 189 -20.71 0.89 -17.40
CA GLY A 189 -21.54 2.02 -16.94
C GLY A 189 -21.04 2.76 -15.70
N ALA A 190 -19.83 2.47 -15.20
CA ALA A 190 -19.27 3.09 -13.99
C ALA A 190 -19.31 4.63 -14.01
N ARG A 191 -20.05 5.22 -13.05
CA ARG A 191 -20.24 6.67 -12.94
C ARG A 191 -19.10 7.34 -12.17
N VAL A 192 -17.92 7.36 -12.78
CA VAL A 192 -16.75 8.04 -12.24
C VAL A 192 -17.00 9.56 -12.13
N PRO A 193 -16.76 10.20 -10.97
CA PRO A 193 -16.81 11.65 -10.82
C PRO A 193 -15.98 12.38 -11.89
N ARG A 194 -16.52 13.50 -12.41
CA ARG A 194 -16.03 14.11 -13.65
C ARG A 194 -14.64 14.72 -13.50
N ARG A 195 -13.78 14.45 -14.50
CA ARG A 195 -12.46 15.07 -14.74
C ARG A 195 -11.72 15.43 -13.45
N PHE A 196 -11.18 14.40 -12.80
CA PHE A 196 -10.13 14.60 -11.82
C PHE A 196 -8.99 15.41 -12.42
N GLY A 197 -8.48 16.40 -11.67
CA GLY A 197 -7.12 16.87 -11.90
C GLY A 197 -6.13 15.74 -11.67
N LYS A 198 -4.94 15.82 -12.28
CA LYS A 198 -3.83 14.87 -12.06
C LYS A 198 -3.63 14.63 -10.56
N GLN A 199 -3.54 13.36 -10.17
CA GLN A 199 -3.38 12.93 -8.78
C GLN A 199 -2.27 13.74 -8.07
N LEU A 200 -2.60 14.33 -6.92
CA LEU A 200 -1.69 15.24 -6.22
C LEU A 200 -0.53 14.49 -5.55
N TYR A 201 -0.86 13.42 -4.84
CA TYR A 201 0.05 12.65 -3.98
C TYR A 201 -0.35 11.15 -3.99
N PRO A 202 0.57 10.21 -3.71
CA PRO A 202 0.24 8.79 -3.58
C PRO A 202 -0.67 8.56 -2.35
N SER A 203 -1.49 7.51 -2.29
CA SER A 203 -2.01 6.60 -3.32
C SER A 203 -3.25 5.91 -2.72
N GLY A 204 -3.94 4.99 -3.43
CA GLY A 204 -5.23 4.46 -2.97
C GLY A 204 -5.21 3.84 -1.57
N LEU A 205 -5.96 4.44 -0.63
CA LEU A 205 -6.16 3.95 0.73
C LEU A 205 -7.36 3.01 0.77
N TYR A 206 -7.15 1.72 1.02
CA TYR A 206 -8.26 0.80 1.30
C TYR A 206 -8.73 0.93 2.75
N LEU A 207 -10.00 1.33 2.96
CA LEU A 207 -10.64 1.47 4.27
C LEU A 207 -12.15 1.21 4.15
N ASN A 208 -12.70 0.40 5.07
CA ASN A 208 -14.14 0.13 5.22
C ASN A 208 -14.83 -0.33 3.91
N GLY A 209 -14.20 -1.28 3.17
CA GLY A 209 -14.76 -1.88 1.95
C GLY A 209 -14.51 -1.07 0.66
N ALA A 210 -14.02 0.16 0.77
CA ALA A 210 -13.74 1.04 -0.36
C ALA A 210 -12.25 1.43 -0.45
N VAL A 211 -11.79 1.79 -1.65
CA VAL A 211 -10.54 2.55 -1.80
C VAL A 211 -10.88 4.04 -1.85
N HIS A 212 -10.14 4.86 -1.11
CA HIS A 212 -10.29 6.32 -1.06
C HIS A 212 -9.07 6.99 -1.68
N TRP A 213 -9.30 8.05 -2.45
CA TRP A 213 -8.26 8.90 -3.03
C TRP A 213 -8.58 10.37 -2.77
N LEU A 214 -7.56 11.16 -2.44
CA LEU A 214 -7.65 12.61 -2.49
C LEU A 214 -7.48 13.08 -3.94
N THR A 215 -8.42 13.87 -4.43
CA THR A 215 -8.48 14.30 -5.83
C THR A 215 -8.82 15.80 -5.95
N LYS A 216 -8.78 16.32 -7.18
CA LYS A 216 -9.23 17.68 -7.52
C LYS A 216 -10.47 17.63 -8.39
N LYS A 217 -11.55 18.22 -7.90
CA LYS A 217 -12.84 18.39 -8.57
C LYS A 217 -12.94 19.81 -9.11
N ARG A 218 -13.23 19.94 -10.41
CA ARG A 218 -13.49 21.26 -11.01
C ARG A 218 -14.88 21.77 -10.60
N VAL A 219 -14.99 23.04 -10.24
CA VAL A 219 -16.28 23.73 -10.09
C VAL A 219 -16.74 24.22 -11.46
N GLU A 220 -18.01 24.02 -11.83
CA GLU A 220 -18.46 24.24 -13.21
C GLU A 220 -18.41 25.72 -13.63
N ASP A 221 -18.71 26.65 -12.71
CA ASP A 221 -18.69 28.10 -12.95
C ASP A 221 -17.30 28.78 -12.88
N TYR A 222 -16.26 28.04 -12.47
CA TYR A 222 -14.92 28.60 -12.22
C TYR A 222 -13.81 27.89 -13.00
N LEU A 223 -12.62 28.50 -13.00
CA LEU A 223 -11.36 27.84 -13.40
C LEU A 223 -10.67 27.11 -12.24
N GLU A 224 -11.27 27.16 -11.04
CA GLU A 224 -10.73 26.61 -9.81
C GLU A 224 -11.04 25.12 -9.63
N PHE A 225 -10.14 24.44 -8.92
CA PHE A 225 -10.23 23.04 -8.57
C PHE A 225 -10.21 22.89 -7.06
N LEU A 226 -11.31 22.44 -6.48
CA LEU A 226 -11.43 22.17 -5.05
C LEU A 226 -10.97 20.74 -4.76
N LYS A 227 -10.35 20.55 -3.60
CA LYS A 227 -10.00 19.20 -3.11
C LYS A 227 -11.29 18.44 -2.76
N SER A 228 -11.41 17.19 -3.19
CA SER A 228 -12.44 16.27 -2.70
C SER A 228 -11.86 14.87 -2.52
N ILE A 229 -12.44 14.10 -1.59
CA ILE A 229 -12.19 12.66 -1.55
C ILE A 229 -13.17 11.98 -2.48
N VAL A 230 -12.68 11.10 -3.34
CA VAL A 230 -13.53 10.15 -4.04
C VAL A 230 -13.15 8.74 -3.59
N SER A 231 -14.15 7.89 -3.42
CA SER A 231 -13.96 6.49 -3.08
C SER A 231 -14.63 5.55 -4.08
N PHE A 232 -14.13 4.32 -4.16
CA PHE A 232 -14.70 3.23 -4.94
C PHE A 232 -15.02 2.05 -4.02
N ASN A 233 -16.28 1.67 -3.91
CA ASN A 233 -16.74 0.56 -3.08
C ASN A 233 -16.60 -0.77 -3.84
N PHE A 234 -15.81 -1.72 -3.33
CA PHE A 234 -15.59 -3.01 -4.01
C PHE A 234 -16.79 -3.97 -3.99
N ILE A 235 -17.80 -3.72 -3.15
CA ILE A 235 -19.01 -4.55 -2.99
C ILE A 235 -20.12 -4.04 -3.93
N GLU A 236 -20.33 -2.74 -3.98
CA GLU A 236 -21.36 -2.09 -4.83
C GLU A 236 -20.85 -1.76 -6.23
N GLU A 237 -19.53 -1.67 -6.41
CA GLU A 237 -18.84 -1.26 -7.64
C GLU A 237 -19.20 0.17 -8.11
N THR A 238 -19.55 1.00 -7.12
CA THR A 238 -19.95 2.40 -7.23
C THR A 238 -18.81 3.34 -6.80
N PHE A 239 -18.81 4.55 -7.38
CA PHE A 239 -18.01 5.67 -6.89
C PHE A 239 -18.85 6.59 -6.00
N HIS A 240 -18.26 7.07 -4.91
CA HIS A 240 -18.84 8.08 -4.04
C HIS A 240 -17.92 9.30 -3.97
N ASP A 241 -18.52 10.49 -4.02
CA ASP A 241 -17.84 11.79 -3.91
C ASP A 241 -18.12 12.36 -2.52
N MET A 242 -17.05 12.68 -1.78
CA MET A 242 -17.08 13.12 -0.40
C MET A 242 -16.60 14.57 -0.33
N VAL A 243 -17.54 15.44 0.03
CA VAL A 243 -17.28 16.86 0.29
C VAL A 243 -16.40 16.98 1.53
N LEU A 244 -15.28 17.71 1.39
CA LEU A 244 -14.41 18.07 2.51
C LEU A 244 -14.94 19.32 3.24
N PRO A 245 -14.57 19.56 4.51
CA PRO A 245 -14.81 20.85 5.18
C PRO A 245 -14.26 22.02 4.36
N SER A 246 -14.86 23.19 4.49
CA SER A 246 -14.49 24.40 3.74
C SER A 246 -13.00 24.74 3.79
N GLU A 247 -12.38 24.61 4.97
CA GLU A 247 -10.96 24.86 5.19
C GLU A 247 -10.07 23.88 4.40
N LEU A 248 -10.58 22.68 4.12
CA LEU A 248 -9.84 21.63 3.41
C LEU A 248 -10.02 21.66 1.88
N GLN A 249 -11.03 22.36 1.36
CA GLN A 249 -11.28 22.42 -0.08
C GLN A 249 -10.27 23.31 -0.82
N ALA A 250 -9.73 24.34 -0.15
CA ALA A 250 -8.87 25.36 -0.74
C ALA A 250 -7.49 24.83 -1.15
N ASP A 251 -6.95 25.30 -2.27
CA ASP A 251 -5.69 24.80 -2.85
C ASP A 251 -4.41 25.39 -2.24
N ILE A 252 -4.54 26.13 -1.14
CA ILE A 252 -3.42 26.77 -0.42
C ILE A 252 -2.63 25.81 0.48
N ASP A 253 -3.33 24.85 1.09
CA ASP A 253 -2.75 23.90 2.04
C ASP A 253 -2.02 22.74 1.34
N PHE A 254 -0.88 22.31 1.88
CA PHE A 254 -0.21 21.11 1.40
C PHE A 254 -0.75 19.88 2.13
N VAL A 255 -1.57 19.09 1.44
CA VAL A 255 -2.00 17.80 1.98
C VAL A 255 -0.84 16.81 1.89
N VAL A 256 -0.52 16.20 3.03
CA VAL A 256 0.66 15.37 3.26
C VAL A 256 0.35 13.90 3.04
N ASP A 257 -0.81 13.45 3.55
CA ASP A 257 -1.19 12.04 3.54
C ASP A 257 -2.72 11.86 3.67
N ILE A 258 -3.27 10.77 3.13
CA ILE A 258 -4.62 10.26 3.38
C ILE A 258 -4.52 8.84 3.96
N ASN A 259 -5.14 8.61 5.12
CA ASN A 259 -4.82 7.44 5.94
C ASN A 259 -5.99 6.94 6.80
N GLU A 260 -5.85 5.74 7.36
CA GLU A 260 -6.60 5.32 8.54
C GLU A 260 -6.00 6.01 9.78
N PHE A 261 -6.85 6.48 10.70
CA PHE A 261 -6.48 6.79 12.08
C PHE A 261 -7.51 6.17 13.02
N LYS A 262 -7.10 5.18 13.83
CA LYS A 262 -7.95 4.43 14.77
C LYS A 262 -9.20 3.77 14.15
N GLY A 263 -9.20 3.47 12.85
CA GLY A 263 -10.34 2.95 12.09
C GLY A 263 -11.20 4.02 11.37
N SER A 264 -10.96 5.30 11.63
CA SER A 264 -11.56 6.43 10.92
C SER A 264 -10.73 6.86 9.71
N LEU A 265 -11.38 7.47 8.72
CA LEU A 265 -10.69 8.14 7.62
C LEU A 265 -10.05 9.44 8.14
N ALA A 266 -8.80 9.69 7.74
CA ALA A 266 -8.03 10.83 8.21
C ALA A 266 -7.18 11.48 7.10
N ILE A 267 -6.94 12.78 7.25
CA ILE A 267 -6.11 13.59 6.35
C ILE A 267 -5.06 14.30 7.20
N LEU A 268 -3.79 14.20 6.82
CA LEU A 268 -2.69 14.94 7.43
C LEU A 268 -2.27 16.09 6.52
N ILE A 269 -2.10 17.29 7.07
CA ILE A 269 -1.86 18.53 6.31
C ILE A 269 -0.71 19.33 6.96
N ALA A 270 0.08 20.03 6.15
CA ALA A 270 1.01 21.05 6.59
C ALA A 270 0.60 22.42 5.99
N GLU A 271 0.52 23.45 6.83
CA GLU A 271 0.17 24.81 6.39
C GLU A 271 1.28 25.45 5.53
N ASP A 272 2.56 25.15 5.78
CA ASP A 272 3.65 25.83 5.07
C ASP A 272 4.95 25.03 4.84
N PHE A 273 5.77 25.58 3.93
CA PHE A 273 7.16 25.17 3.74
C PHE A 273 8.12 25.75 4.80
N SER A 274 7.68 26.55 5.77
CA SER A 274 8.53 27.21 6.77
C SER A 274 8.85 26.29 7.95
N GLY A 275 7.88 25.50 8.39
CA GLY A 275 7.98 24.57 9.52
C GLY A 275 6.89 24.73 10.57
N GLY A 276 5.66 25.08 10.15
CA GLY A 276 4.49 25.10 11.03
C GLY A 276 4.09 23.71 11.57
N PRO A 277 3.02 23.65 12.40
CA PRO A 277 2.44 22.40 12.87
C PRO A 277 1.80 21.60 11.72
N PHE A 278 1.56 20.31 11.97
CA PHE A 278 0.66 19.53 11.14
C PHE A 278 -0.78 19.63 11.66
N TYR A 279 -1.74 19.45 10.77
CA TYR A 279 -3.15 19.35 11.12
C TYR A 279 -3.66 17.98 10.73
N LEU A 280 -4.09 17.22 11.74
CA LEU A 280 -4.75 15.95 11.56
C LEU A 280 -6.26 16.19 11.60
N TRP A 281 -6.90 15.96 10.47
CA TRP A 281 -8.35 15.92 10.36
C TRP A 281 -8.81 14.47 10.41
N VAL A 282 -9.86 14.18 11.18
CA VAL A 282 -10.41 12.83 11.35
C VAL A 282 -11.92 12.87 11.14
N MET A 283 -12.44 12.00 10.28
CA MET A 283 -13.88 11.77 10.09
C MET A 283 -14.37 10.83 11.19
N ASN A 284 -15.14 11.36 12.14
CA ASN A 284 -15.62 10.56 13.28
C ASN A 284 -16.82 9.66 12.91
N GLU A 285 -17.58 10.03 11.88
CA GLU A 285 -18.71 9.25 11.36
C GLU A 285 -18.54 9.02 9.85
N ASN A 286 -18.42 7.75 9.43
CA ASN A 286 -18.13 7.37 8.05
C ASN A 286 -19.16 7.96 7.06
N GLY A 287 -18.69 8.80 6.14
CA GLY A 287 -19.51 9.45 5.11
C GLY A 287 -20.12 10.79 5.50
N VAL A 288 -20.05 11.20 6.78
CA VAL A 288 -20.67 12.44 7.29
C VAL A 288 -19.64 13.57 7.28
N ALA A 289 -19.82 14.56 6.40
CA ALA A 289 -18.88 15.68 6.22
C ALA A 289 -18.83 16.61 7.45
N GLU A 290 -19.92 16.66 8.23
CA GLU A 290 -20.05 17.43 9.46
C GLU A 290 -19.27 16.80 10.62
N SER A 291 -18.82 15.54 10.49
CA SER A 291 -18.10 14.80 11.54
C SER A 291 -16.58 15.00 11.54
N TRP A 292 -16.03 15.80 10.61
CA TRP A 292 -14.59 16.06 10.51
C TRP A 292 -14.09 16.96 11.66
N THR A 293 -13.17 16.47 12.49
CA THR A 293 -12.54 17.27 13.57
C THR A 293 -11.06 17.55 13.29
N LYS A 294 -10.65 18.83 13.37
CA LYS A 294 -9.26 19.30 13.27
C LYS A 294 -8.52 19.16 14.60
N THR A 295 -7.37 18.49 14.59
CA THR A 295 -6.40 18.44 15.71
C THR A 295 -5.08 19.07 15.27
N ILE A 296 -4.52 19.97 16.09
CA ILE A 296 -3.20 20.57 15.85
C ILE A 296 -2.11 19.67 16.42
N LEU A 297 -1.09 19.38 15.62
CA LEU A 297 0.00 18.47 15.97
C LEU A 297 1.36 19.18 15.87
N MET A 298 1.99 19.39 17.02
CA MET A 298 3.33 19.95 17.09
C MET A 298 4.37 18.86 16.76
N VAL A 299 5.29 19.17 15.85
CA VAL A 299 6.40 18.28 15.47
C VAL A 299 7.71 19.05 15.57
N PRO A 300 8.77 18.49 16.21
CA PRO A 300 10.05 19.17 16.38
C PRO A 300 10.66 19.68 15.06
N VAL A 301 11.14 20.94 15.07
CA VAL A 301 11.73 21.63 13.90
C VAL A 301 12.95 20.92 13.29
N GLU A 302 13.60 20.07 14.09
CA GLU A 302 14.68 19.17 13.69
C GLU A 302 14.25 18.00 12.78
N PHE A 303 12.95 17.76 12.59
CA PHE A 303 12.44 16.73 11.68
C PHE A 303 12.11 17.27 10.29
N SER A 304 11.92 16.36 9.33
CA SER A 304 11.49 16.69 7.97
C SER A 304 10.08 17.27 7.96
N LYS A 305 9.86 18.33 7.16
CA LYS A 305 8.53 18.95 6.93
C LYS A 305 7.52 18.01 6.27
N TRP A 306 7.97 16.84 5.82
CA TRP A 306 7.15 15.76 5.31
C TRP A 306 7.47 14.52 6.15
N PRO A 307 6.51 13.90 6.85
CA PRO A 307 6.61 12.49 7.20
C PRO A 307 6.76 11.66 5.93
N GLN A 308 7.39 10.50 6.06
CA GLN A 308 7.51 9.51 4.99
C GLN A 308 6.37 8.49 5.07
N VAL A 309 5.81 8.29 6.27
CA VAL A 309 4.65 7.43 6.56
C VAL A 309 3.92 8.00 7.78
N PHE A 310 2.60 8.21 7.71
CA PHE A 310 1.72 8.31 8.88
C PHE A 310 1.13 6.92 9.21
N MET A 311 0.79 6.64 10.47
CA MET A 311 0.31 5.34 10.94
C MET A 311 -1.00 5.44 11.73
N LYS A 312 -1.82 4.38 11.63
CA LYS A 312 -3.16 4.26 12.24
C LYS A 312 -3.24 4.44 13.76
N ASP A 313 -2.12 4.35 14.47
CA ASP A 313 -2.00 4.56 15.92
C ASP A 313 -1.68 6.02 16.31
N GLY A 314 -1.34 6.88 15.35
CA GLY A 314 -0.89 8.26 15.59
C GLY A 314 0.62 8.43 15.66
N MET A 315 1.42 7.48 15.21
CA MET A 315 2.85 7.70 14.97
C MET A 315 3.11 8.21 13.55
N ILE A 316 4.20 8.97 13.39
CA ILE A 316 4.77 9.31 12.07
C ILE A 316 6.21 8.82 11.96
N LEU A 317 6.60 8.43 10.75
CA LEU A 317 7.98 8.18 10.38
C LEU A 317 8.52 9.43 9.69
N VAL A 318 9.53 10.08 10.26
CA VAL A 318 10.15 11.32 9.76
C VAL A 318 11.67 11.14 9.57
N LYS A 319 12.29 11.99 8.75
CA LYS A 319 13.76 12.08 8.67
C LYS A 319 14.24 13.17 9.62
N LYS A 320 15.15 12.87 10.55
CA LYS A 320 15.79 13.92 11.37
C LYS A 320 16.84 14.65 10.54
N ARG A 321 16.67 15.97 10.41
CA ARG A 321 17.64 16.88 9.80
C ARG A 321 18.96 16.81 10.55
N CYS A 322 20.04 16.57 9.83
CA CYS A 322 21.40 16.55 10.34
C CYS A 322 22.32 17.23 9.32
N ASN A 323 23.42 17.83 9.77
CA ASN A 323 24.46 18.39 8.90
C ASN A 323 25.37 17.28 8.33
N ARG A 324 24.78 16.15 7.93
CA ARG A 324 25.42 14.96 7.39
C ARG A 324 24.60 14.46 6.21
N GLU A 325 25.26 13.83 5.25
CA GLU A 325 24.64 13.40 3.98
C GLU A 325 23.45 12.43 4.20
N ASN A 326 23.54 11.58 5.23
CA ASN A 326 22.48 10.66 5.64
C ASN A 326 21.64 11.23 6.79
N ASN A 327 20.39 11.65 6.51
CA ASN A 327 19.38 12.03 7.50
C ASN A 327 18.66 10.77 8.05
N PRO A 328 18.83 10.39 9.33
CA PRO A 328 18.28 9.13 9.85
C PRO A 328 16.76 9.17 10.00
N LEU A 329 16.10 8.03 9.79
CA LEU A 329 14.67 7.87 10.08
C LEU A 329 14.41 7.79 11.58
N VAL A 330 13.30 8.40 11.99
CA VAL A 330 12.82 8.49 13.36
C VAL A 330 11.31 8.25 13.36
N LEU A 331 10.87 7.28 14.15
CA LEU A 331 9.48 7.07 14.52
C LEU A 331 9.15 8.04 15.67
N TYR A 332 8.07 8.81 15.55
CA TYR A 332 7.66 9.84 16.50
C TYR A 332 6.18 9.64 16.87
N ASP A 333 5.83 9.57 18.16
CA ASP A 333 4.42 9.54 18.60
C ASP A 333 3.93 10.97 18.81
N LEU A 334 2.88 11.33 18.08
CA LEU A 334 2.26 12.65 18.09
C LEU A 334 1.49 12.97 19.38
N LYS A 335 1.31 12.00 20.28
CA LYS A 335 0.55 12.16 21.54
C LYS A 335 1.43 12.46 22.75
N ASP A 336 2.57 11.78 22.87
CA ASP A 336 3.46 11.88 24.04
C ASP A 336 4.85 12.46 23.71
N GLY A 337 5.10 12.77 22.44
CA GLY A 337 6.33 13.40 21.97
C GLY A 337 7.57 12.50 22.03
N LYS A 338 7.44 11.20 22.31
CA LYS A 338 8.58 10.28 22.30
C LYS A 338 9.02 9.99 20.87
N SER A 339 10.33 9.74 20.73
CA SER A 339 10.94 9.38 19.44
C SER A 339 11.84 8.15 19.56
N LYS A 340 11.89 7.35 18.50
CA LYS A 340 12.74 6.16 18.37
C LYS A 340 13.42 6.17 17.00
N LYS A 341 14.75 6.08 16.96
CA LYS A 341 15.50 6.00 15.70
C LYS A 341 15.28 4.64 15.02
N ILE A 342 14.99 4.66 13.71
CA ILE A 342 14.75 3.49 12.88
C ILE A 342 15.99 3.21 12.02
N GLY A 343 16.94 2.47 12.61
CA GLY A 343 18.16 1.98 11.96
C GLY A 343 19.18 3.05 11.53
N ASN A 344 20.19 2.59 10.81
CA ASN A 344 21.08 3.42 9.99
C ASN A 344 20.88 2.97 8.54
N LEU A 345 20.02 3.67 7.80
CA LEU A 345 19.97 3.55 6.34
C LEU A 345 20.77 4.69 5.72
N GLU A 346 21.46 4.39 4.62
CA GLU A 346 22.16 5.40 3.83
C GLU A 346 21.20 5.96 2.76
N LEU A 347 20.47 7.00 3.19
CA LEU A 347 19.31 7.56 2.51
C LEU A 347 19.70 8.68 1.55
N GLY A 348 19.30 8.51 0.30
CA GLY A 348 19.54 9.44 -0.80
C GLY A 348 18.48 9.22 -1.88
N HIS A 349 17.91 10.33 -2.36
CA HIS A 349 16.67 10.37 -3.14
C HIS A 349 16.78 9.72 -4.55
N PRO A 350 15.66 9.26 -5.15
CA PRO A 350 14.30 9.17 -4.59
C PRO A 350 14.07 7.86 -3.83
N GLU A 351 13.08 7.87 -2.92
CA GLU A 351 12.80 6.77 -2.00
C GLU A 351 11.29 6.62 -1.81
N LEU A 352 10.84 5.37 -1.72
CA LEU A 352 9.45 5.01 -1.47
C LEU A 352 9.38 4.23 -0.16
N ILE A 353 8.50 4.64 0.76
CA ILE A 353 8.32 3.97 2.06
C ILE A 353 6.83 3.76 2.31
N VAL A 354 6.44 2.59 2.81
CA VAL A 354 5.07 2.28 3.21
C VAL A 354 5.05 1.43 4.48
N ASP A 355 4.01 1.58 5.30
CA ASP A 355 3.74 0.69 6.42
C ASP A 355 3.36 -0.72 5.90
N PHE A 356 3.91 -1.75 6.53
CA PHE A 356 3.78 -3.14 6.09
C PHE A 356 3.27 -4.05 7.22
N THR A 357 2.31 -4.91 6.89
CA THR A 357 1.79 -5.96 7.79
C THR A 357 2.31 -7.32 7.32
N GLU A 358 2.90 -8.15 8.19
CA GLU A 358 3.32 -9.50 7.79
C GLU A 358 2.11 -10.35 7.36
N SER A 359 2.20 -11.08 6.24
CA SER A 359 1.18 -12.06 5.87
C SER A 359 1.73 -13.26 5.10
N LEU A 360 0.94 -14.33 5.08
CA LEU A 360 1.16 -15.54 4.28
C LEU A 360 0.43 -15.49 2.92
N VAL A 361 -0.12 -14.35 2.50
CA VAL A 361 -0.79 -14.22 1.19
C VAL A 361 0.23 -14.49 0.08
N LEU A 362 -0.14 -15.33 -0.89
CA LEU A 362 0.71 -15.94 -1.93
C LEU A 362 1.56 -17.15 -1.53
N LEU A 363 1.56 -17.59 -0.26
CA LEU A 363 2.30 -18.80 0.13
C LEU A 363 1.77 -20.05 -0.57
N ASP A 364 0.45 -20.14 -0.69
CA ASP A 364 -0.28 -21.27 -1.28
C ASP A 364 -0.10 -21.40 -2.81
N LYS A 365 0.46 -20.38 -3.46
CA LYS A 365 0.53 -20.33 -4.93
C LYS A 365 1.76 -21.04 -5.48
N GLU A 366 1.51 -21.98 -6.40
CA GLU A 366 2.51 -22.72 -7.17
C GLU A 366 3.26 -21.82 -8.17
N ASP A 367 4.21 -22.40 -8.89
CA ASP A 367 5.26 -21.67 -9.62
C ASP A 367 4.84 -21.18 -11.01
N GLY A 368 3.65 -20.57 -11.07
CA GLY A 368 3.29 -19.52 -12.03
C GLY A 368 3.29 -18.11 -11.42
N TRP A 369 3.53 -18.02 -10.10
CA TRP A 369 3.64 -16.77 -9.34
C TRP A 369 5.12 -16.52 -9.06
N PHE A 370 5.71 -15.60 -9.82
CA PHE A 370 7.15 -15.49 -10.03
C PHE A 370 7.91 -15.14 -8.75
N ASP A 371 8.85 -16.01 -8.37
CA ASP A 371 9.95 -15.64 -7.47
C ASP A 371 10.89 -14.64 -8.17
N THR A 372 11.58 -13.81 -7.39
CA THR A 372 12.42 -12.68 -7.86
C THR A 372 13.29 -12.98 -9.09
N PRO A 373 14.01 -14.12 -9.23
CA PRO A 373 14.85 -14.38 -10.40
C PRO A 373 14.07 -14.52 -11.72
N ASN A 374 12.88 -15.15 -11.66
CA ASN A 374 12.12 -15.53 -12.86
C ASN A 374 11.38 -14.35 -13.50
N LEU A 375 11.29 -13.20 -12.82
CA LEU A 375 10.75 -11.96 -13.37
C LEU A 375 11.43 -11.53 -14.68
N LEU A 376 12.71 -11.85 -14.89
CA LEU A 376 13.44 -11.50 -16.11
C LEU A 376 12.80 -12.08 -17.38
N HIS A 377 12.25 -13.30 -17.30
CA HIS A 377 11.59 -13.95 -18.44
C HIS A 377 10.27 -13.28 -18.86
N LEU A 378 9.74 -12.32 -18.10
CA LEU A 378 8.64 -11.45 -18.53
C LEU A 378 9.10 -10.30 -19.44
N PHE A 379 10.39 -9.96 -19.45
CA PHE A 379 10.94 -8.84 -20.23
C PHE A 379 11.66 -9.28 -21.52
N GLU A 380 12.20 -10.50 -21.55
CA GLU A 380 12.88 -11.11 -22.70
C GLU A 380 12.03 -11.35 -23.98
N PRO A 381 10.75 -11.75 -23.95
CA PRO A 381 10.02 -12.21 -25.14
C PRO A 381 9.88 -11.18 -26.27
N CYS A 382 10.07 -9.90 -25.96
CA CYS A 382 9.97 -8.80 -26.91
C CYS A 382 11.22 -8.60 -27.81
N LEU A 383 12.29 -9.38 -27.63
CA LEU A 383 13.53 -9.25 -28.43
C LEU A 383 13.50 -10.10 -29.73
N ARG A 384 12.32 -10.43 -30.25
CA ARG A 384 12.14 -11.36 -31.40
C ARG A 384 11.29 -10.82 -32.57
N PHE A 385 11.10 -9.51 -32.67
CA PHE A 385 10.56 -8.89 -33.90
C PHE A 385 11.33 -7.62 -34.27
N VAL A 386 12.27 -7.81 -35.22
CA VAL A 386 12.99 -6.83 -36.07
C VAL A 386 13.49 -5.56 -35.37
#